data_AF-A0A356E6G7-F1
#
_entry.id   AF-A0A356E6G7-F1
#
_cell.length_a   1.000
_cell.length_b   1.000
_cell.length_c   1.000
_cell.angle_alpha   90.00
_cell.angle_beta   90.00
_cell.angle_gamma   90.00
#
_symmetry.space_group_name_H-M   'P 1'
#
loop_
_entity.id
_entity.type
_entity.pdbx_description
1 polymer ?
#
loop_
_entity_poly.entity_id
_entity_poly.type
_entity_poly.pdbx_seq_one_letter_code
_entity_poly.pdbx_strand_id
1 'polypeptide(L)' 'MTTFVNLESYRIVEISGVDAEKFLQGQLTCDVNKLEVGQSTLAAHCDPKGKVGLLCRLIR' A
#
# COMPACT_ATOMS: atom_id res chain seq x y z
N MET A 1 20.18 4.33 22.45
CA MET A 1 20.34 5.59 21.71
C MET A 1 19.23 5.62 20.68
N THR A 2 18.23 6.50 20.84
CA THR A 2 17.05 6.56 19.95
C THR A 2 17.25 7.71 18.98
N THR A 3 17.15 7.43 17.68
CA THR A 3 17.29 8.42 16.61
C THR A 3 15.94 8.67 15.96
N PHE A 4 15.56 9.93 15.83
CA PHE A 4 14.38 10.34 15.08
C PHE A 4 14.79 10.76 13.67
N VAL A 5 14.02 10.36 12.66
CA VAL A 5 14.25 10.71 11.26
C VAL A 5 12.97 11.26 10.68
N ASN A 6 13.06 12.39 10.00
CA ASN A 6 11.93 13.00 9.31
C ASN A 6 11.74 12.36 7.92
N LEU A 7 10.52 11.98 7.58
CA LEU A 7 10.16 11.31 6.33
C LEU A 7 9.39 12.26 5.38
N GLU A 8 9.92 13.47 5.15
CA GLU A 8 9.24 14.53 4.38
C GLU A 8 8.87 14.14 2.95
N SER A 9 9.57 13.17 2.35
CA SER A 9 9.29 12.67 1.00
C SER A 9 8.17 11.62 0.97
N TYR A 10 7.77 11.07 2.11
CA TYR A 10 6.69 10.09 2.19
C TYR A 10 5.33 10.79 2.26
N ARG A 11 4.31 10.11 1.76
CA ARG A 11 2.91 10.55 1.84
C ARG A 11 2.08 9.41 2.38
N ILE A 12 1.07 9.74 3.17
CA ILE A 12 0.07 8.80 3.67
C ILE A 12 -1.21 9.08 2.91
N VAL A 13 -1.86 8.01 2.44
CA VAL A 13 -3.15 8.05 1.77
C VAL A 13 -4.04 7.03 2.44
N GLU A 14 -5.23 7.46 2.83
CA GLU A 14 -6.27 6.58 3.36
C GLU A 14 -7.27 6.26 2.25
N ILE A 15 -7.67 4.99 2.16
CA ILE A 15 -8.70 4.52 1.23
C ILE A 15 -9.77 3.83 2.06
N SER A 16 -10.99 4.35 1.99
CA SER A 16 -12.13 3.87 2.77
C SER A 16 -13.37 3.71 1.89
N GLY A 17 -14.33 2.94 2.39
CA GLY A 17 -15.57 2.60 1.67
C GLY A 17 -15.75 1.10 1.52
N VAL A 18 -16.97 0.68 1.17
CA VAL A 18 -17.38 -0.73 1.11
C VAL A 18 -16.59 -1.55 0.08
N ASP A 19 -16.07 -0.89 -0.96
CA ASP A 19 -15.32 -1.52 -2.05
C ASP A 19 -13.80 -1.29 -1.98
N ALA A 20 -13.27 -0.67 -0.90
CA ALA A 20 -11.85 -0.32 -0.78
C ALA A 20 -10.93 -1.54 -0.98
N GLU A 21 -11.24 -2.65 -0.30
CA GLU A 21 -10.48 -3.90 -0.40
C GLU A 21 -10.52 -4.49 -1.80
N LYS A 22 -11.71 -4.54 -2.41
CA LYS A 22 -11.91 -5.04 -3.77
C LYS A 22 -11.16 -4.19 -4.80
N PHE A 23 -11.20 -2.87 -4.64
CA PHE A 23 -10.47 -1.94 -5.50
C PHE A 23 -8.95 -2.16 -5.36
N LEU A 24 -8.42 -2.18 -4.14
CA LEU A 24 -7.00 -2.35 -3.89
C LEU A 24 -6.45 -3.69 -4.37
N GLN A 25 -7.21 -4.79 -4.21
CA GLN A 25 -6.84 -6.10 -4.72
C GLN A 25 -6.60 -6.09 -6.25
N GLY A 26 -7.31 -5.24 -6.98
CA GLY A 26 -7.16 -5.09 -8.43
C GLY A 26 -6.09 -4.08 -8.87
N GLN A 27 -5.53 -3.29 -7.94
CA GLN A 27 -4.58 -2.22 -8.26
C GLN A 27 -3.16 -2.50 -7.76
N LEU A 28 -3.01 -3.37 -6.75
CA LEU A 28 -1.76 -3.66 -6.08
C LEU A 28 -1.27 -5.07 -6.38
N THR A 29 0.05 -5.25 -6.34
CA THR A 29 0.68 -6.56 -6.60
C THR A 29 0.58 -7.55 -5.45
N CYS A 30 0.19 -7.12 -4.24
CA CYS A 30 0.04 -8.00 -3.08
C CYS A 30 -1.39 -8.54 -2.95
N ASP A 31 -1.54 -9.64 -2.22
CA ASP A 31 -2.85 -10.21 -1.88
C ASP A 31 -3.43 -9.47 -0.66
N VAL A 32 -4.19 -8.40 -0.91
CA VAL A 32 -4.81 -7.53 0.11
C VAL A 32 -5.78 -8.30 0.99
N ASN A 33 -6.48 -9.28 0.44
CA ASN A 33 -7.43 -10.12 1.18
C ASN A 33 -6.76 -10.98 2.26
N LYS A 34 -5.45 -11.23 2.14
CA LYS A 34 -4.66 -11.97 3.14
C LYS A 34 -3.94 -11.07 4.14
N LEU A 35 -4.03 -9.74 3.98
CA LEU A 35 -3.45 -8.81 4.94
C LEU A 35 -4.42 -8.68 6.12
N GLU A 36 -3.98 -9.01 7.32
CA GLU A 36 -4.77 -8.88 8.55
C GLU A 36 -4.72 -7.45 9.10
N VAL A 37 -5.70 -7.07 9.92
CA VAL A 37 -5.73 -5.77 10.60
C VAL A 37 -4.49 -5.61 11.50
N GLY A 38 -3.82 -4.46 11.40
CA GLY A 38 -2.56 -4.16 12.08
C GLY A 38 -1.31 -4.66 11.34
N GLN A 39 -1.46 -5.42 10.25
CA GLN A 39 -0.34 -5.86 9.43
C GLN A 39 -0.01 -4.84 8.34
N SER A 40 1.24 -4.92 7.87
CA SER A 40 1.67 -4.15 6.71
C SER A 40 2.49 -4.99 5.75
N THR A 41 2.40 -4.68 4.47
CA THR A 41 3.19 -5.33 3.43
C THR A 41 3.68 -4.33 2.40
N LEU A 42 4.73 -4.70 1.66
CA LEU A 42 5.19 -3.92 0.52
C LEU A 42 4.32 -4.27 -0.69
N ALA A 43 3.85 -3.25 -1.40
CA ALA A 43 3.04 -3.40 -2.59
C ALA A 43 3.56 -2.46 -3.69
N ALA A 44 3.27 -2.82 -4.94
CA ALA A 44 3.48 -1.97 -6.08
C ALA A 44 2.14 -1.72 -6.80
N HIS A 45 1.99 -0.54 -7.36
CA HIS A 45 1.00 -0.28 -8.40
C HIS A 45 1.69 -0.31 -9.75
N CYS A 46 1.10 -1.04 -10.70
CA CYS A 46 1.67 -1.24 -12.03
C CYS A 46 0.73 -0.74 -13.12
N ASP A 47 1.31 -0.33 -14.24
CA ASP A 47 0.55 -0.12 -15.48
C ASP A 47 0.09 -1.47 -16.09
N PRO A 48 -0.80 -1.47 -17.10
CA PRO A 48 -1.25 -2.71 -17.75
C PRO A 48 -0.14 -3.52 -18.45
N LYS A 49 1.04 -2.95 -18.66
CA LYS A 49 2.22 -3.65 -19.21
C LYS A 49 3.13 -4.21 -18.11
N GLY A 50 2.76 -4.04 -16.84
CA GLY A 50 3.52 -4.50 -15.68
C GLY A 50 4.64 -3.56 -15.23
N LYS A 51 4.72 -2.32 -15.75
CA LYS A 51 5.72 -1.35 -15.26
C LYS A 51 5.27 -0.79 -13.91
N VAL A 52 6.18 -0.80 -12.94
CA VAL A 52 5.94 -0.23 -11.62
C VAL A 52 5.87 1.29 -11.70
N GLY A 53 4.73 1.86 -11.34
CA GLY A 53 4.53 3.31 -11.24
C GLY A 53 4.73 3.85 -9.83
N LEU A 54 4.44 3.03 -8.81
CA LEU A 54 4.58 3.38 -7.40
C LEU A 54 4.93 2.16 -6.57
N LEU A 55 5.83 2.35 -5.61
CA LEU A 55 6.03 1.44 -4.48
C LEU A 55 5.42 2.06 -3.23
N CYS A 56 4.66 1.28 -2.48
CA CYS A 56 4.03 1.73 -1.25
C CYS A 56 4.05 0.65 -0.18
N ARG A 57 3.91 1.07 1.07
CA ARG A 57 3.60 0.18 2.18
C ARG A 57 2.11 0.24 2.42
N LEU A 58 1.42 -0.87 2.16
CA LEU A 58 0.01 -1.02 2.49
C LEU A 58 -0.09 -1.44 3.96
N ILE A 59 -0.97 -0.78 4.70
CA ILE A 59 -1.27 -1.06 6.11
C ILE A 59 -2.78 -1.30 6.20
N ARG A 60 -3.20 -2.32 6.93
CA ARG A 60 -4.61 -2.61 7.21
C ARG A 60 -4.95 -2.35 8.66
#